data_AF-A0A1Y4A532-F1
#
_entry.id   AF-A0A1Y4A532-F1
#
_cell.length_a   1.000
_cell.length_b   1.000
_cell.length_c   1.000
_cell.angle_alpha   90.00
_cell.angle_beta   90.00
_cell.angle_gamma   90.00
#
_symmetry.space_group_name_H-M   'P 1'
#
loop_
_entity.id
_entity.type
_entity.pdbx_description
1 polymer ?
#
loop_
_entity_poly.entity_id
_entity_poly.type
_entity_poly.pdbx_seq_one_letter_code
_entity_poly.pdbx_strand_id
1 'polypeptide(L)'
;MAVPAAIAKAAAMLLTNEKTRKGVGWILVAVFSPVILLIALLCAIGSGGSEHNNYSVEACFYGGEFSAEVPAEFRYHIEEMRSAFSLLDSAVSSANGQMDSGNSLDPIRVKAVFYALCFGEDAPSTRAANSFVGCFYTTETRTRTVEVTLEDGTTSTEEEEYTVAVPISLYQAYANLEAHLGRAITEDDKSNIDHIYTMIAGAVGGGSYSGEYLRGDGSSIVLDISTFTDPTTKNAADLVTYAIHAWESGWGYVWGTYGSVLTDSLFAYKLEQYPDGVGTYADFIRANWLGGRTTDCVGLIKGYGWLNPETLTIDYATNGMPDLGANQMYYSASVSGPIDTMPDTPGLAVWHDGHIGVYIGNGEVIEAMGTKYGVVKTKLEGRGWTHWLEIEYINYN
;
A
#
# COMPACT_ATOMS: atom_id res chain seq x y z
N MET A 1 -29.06 63.78 15.06
CA MET A 1 -28.41 62.63 15.71
C MET A 1 -29.37 62.00 16.74
N ALA A 2 -30.23 61.07 16.35
CA ALA A 2 -31.19 60.43 17.29
C ALA A 2 -31.36 58.93 17.07
N VAL A 3 -31.09 58.45 15.86
CA VAL A 3 -31.15 57.02 15.49
C VAL A 3 -30.13 56.15 16.24
N PRO A 4 -28.85 56.57 16.45
CA PRO A 4 -27.86 55.72 17.14
C PRO A 4 -28.18 55.52 18.63
N ALA A 5 -28.68 56.56 19.29
CA ALA A 5 -29.01 56.51 20.72
C ALA A 5 -30.26 55.66 21.01
N ALA A 6 -31.22 55.64 20.09
CA ALA A 6 -32.42 54.80 20.20
C ALA A 6 -32.09 53.31 20.00
N ILE A 7 -31.22 52.98 19.05
CA ILE A 7 -30.74 51.61 18.82
C ILE A 7 -29.88 51.13 20.01
N ALA A 8 -29.00 51.99 20.54
CA ALA A 8 -28.21 51.68 21.72
C ALA A 8 -29.07 51.47 22.98
N LYS A 9 -30.12 52.28 23.18
CA LYS A 9 -31.08 52.08 24.28
C LYS A 9 -31.88 50.79 24.12
N ALA A 10 -32.35 50.47 22.92
CA ALA A 10 -33.08 49.24 22.64
C ALA A 10 -32.20 48.00 22.89
N ALA A 11 -30.94 48.04 22.44
CA ALA A 11 -29.96 46.98 22.69
C ALA A 11 -29.63 46.81 24.19
N ALA A 12 -29.45 47.93 24.92
CA ALA A 12 -29.23 47.89 26.36
C ALA A 12 -30.45 47.33 27.12
N MET A 13 -31.67 47.71 26.73
CA MET A 13 -32.91 47.18 27.32
C MET A 13 -33.08 45.68 27.08
N LEU A 14 -32.70 45.21 25.88
CA LEU A 14 -32.70 43.79 25.52
C LEU A 14 -31.73 42.97 26.40
N LEU A 15 -30.59 43.56 26.78
CA LEU A 15 -29.57 42.93 27.61
C LEU A 15 -29.90 42.92 29.10
N THR A 16 -30.61 43.94 29.61
CA THR A 16 -30.96 44.06 31.04
C THR A 16 -32.26 43.35 31.44
N ASN A 17 -33.13 42.98 30.50
CA ASN A 17 -34.40 42.31 30.80
C ASN A 17 -34.33 40.80 30.55
N GLU A 18 -34.34 40.02 31.64
CA GLU A 18 -34.23 38.56 31.59
C GLU A 18 -35.36 37.90 30.79
N LYS A 19 -36.58 38.42 30.88
CA LYS A 19 -37.76 37.86 30.20
C LYS A 19 -37.66 38.08 28.69
N THR A 20 -37.19 39.25 28.28
CA THR A 20 -36.94 39.60 26.88
C THR A 20 -35.76 38.82 26.30
N ARG A 21 -34.66 38.67 27.07
CA ARG A 21 -33.50 37.86 26.67
C ARG A 21 -33.86 36.39 26.47
N LYS A 22 -34.63 35.81 27.38
CA LYS A 22 -35.14 34.43 27.22
C LYS A 22 -36.07 34.32 26.02
N GLY A 23 -36.96 35.29 25.79
CA GLY A 23 -37.84 35.31 24.62
C GLY A 23 -37.08 35.37 23.29
N VAL A 24 -36.08 36.27 23.18
CA VAL A 24 -35.21 36.35 21.99
C VAL A 24 -34.37 35.09 21.84
N GLY A 25 -33.85 34.53 22.94
CA GLY A 25 -33.13 33.25 22.92
C GLY A 25 -33.99 32.10 22.41
N TRP A 26 -35.26 32.00 22.85
CA TRP A 26 -36.20 30.99 22.35
C TRP A 26 -36.55 31.18 20.87
N ILE A 27 -36.67 32.43 20.40
CA ILE A 27 -36.87 32.72 18.97
C ILE A 27 -35.65 32.29 18.16
N LEU A 28 -34.44 32.61 18.63
CA LEU A 28 -33.20 32.18 17.97
C LEU A 28 -33.09 30.65 17.93
N VAL A 29 -33.38 29.96 19.04
CA VAL A 29 -33.43 28.49 19.09
C VAL A 29 -34.48 27.95 18.11
N ALA A 30 -35.70 28.50 18.10
CA ALA A 30 -36.76 28.03 17.20
C ALA A 30 -36.42 28.23 15.71
N VAL A 31 -35.69 29.29 15.35
CA VAL A 31 -35.29 29.59 13.97
C VAL A 31 -34.04 28.80 13.55
N PHE A 32 -33.04 28.69 14.42
CA PHE A 32 -31.77 28.04 14.07
C PHE A 32 -31.72 26.54 14.37
N SER A 33 -32.52 26.01 15.32
CA SER A 33 -32.54 24.56 15.60
C SER A 33 -32.92 23.73 14.37
N PRO A 34 -33.95 24.07 13.57
CA PRO A 34 -34.27 23.30 12.36
C PRO A 34 -33.13 23.31 11.34
N VAL A 35 -32.44 24.44 11.18
CA VAL A 35 -31.31 24.58 10.23
C VAL A 35 -30.09 23.79 10.72
N ILE A 36 -29.77 23.85 12.01
CA ILE A 36 -28.67 23.09 12.61
C ILE A 36 -28.96 21.58 12.54
N LEU A 37 -30.19 21.16 12.82
CA LEU A 37 -30.60 19.75 12.71
C LEU A 37 -30.58 19.26 11.26
N LEU A 38 -30.98 20.10 10.30
CA LEU A 38 -30.88 19.78 8.88
C LEU A 38 -29.41 19.62 8.45
N ILE A 39 -28.52 20.52 8.87
CA ILE A 39 -27.08 20.42 8.59
C ILE A 39 -26.52 19.15 9.24
N ALA A 40 -26.83 18.89 10.51
CA ALA A 40 -26.39 17.67 11.19
C ALA A 40 -26.91 16.39 10.52
N LEU A 41 -28.16 16.39 10.04
CA LEU A 41 -28.75 15.29 9.28
C LEU A 41 -28.05 15.10 7.92
N LEU A 42 -27.79 16.17 7.18
CA LEU A 42 -27.08 16.12 5.90
C LEU A 42 -25.63 15.66 6.09
N CYS A 43 -24.95 16.10 7.15
CA CYS A 43 -23.63 15.62 7.54
C CYS A 43 -23.66 14.14 7.93
N ALA A 44 -24.67 13.68 8.67
CA ALA A 44 -24.81 12.28 9.08
C ALA A 44 -25.14 11.34 7.91
N ILE A 45 -25.96 11.79 6.94
CA ILE A 45 -26.24 11.03 5.72
C ILE A 45 -25.00 11.00 4.81
N GLY A 46 -24.29 12.12 4.69
CA GLY A 46 -23.05 12.21 3.93
C GLY A 46 -21.94 11.35 4.51
N SER A 47 -21.75 11.36 5.84
CA SER A 47 -20.77 10.52 6.52
C SER A 47 -21.15 9.05 6.48
N GLY A 48 -22.43 8.71 6.67
CA GLY A 48 -22.91 7.33 6.55
C GLY A 48 -22.74 6.76 5.13
N GLY A 49 -22.88 7.59 4.09
CA GLY A 49 -22.60 7.20 2.71
C GLY A 49 -21.10 6.96 2.45
N SER A 50 -20.22 7.84 2.95
CA SER A 50 -18.77 7.65 2.81
C SER A 50 -18.24 6.45 3.61
N GLU A 51 -18.75 6.24 4.83
CA GLU A 51 -18.40 5.09 5.66
C GLU A 51 -18.87 3.77 5.02
N HIS A 52 -20.09 3.75 4.47
CA HIS A 52 -20.60 2.60 3.74
C HIS A 52 -19.77 2.29 2.48
N ASN A 53 -19.36 3.32 1.73
CA ASN A 53 -18.49 3.14 0.56
C ASN A 53 -17.12 2.60 0.95
N ASN A 54 -16.50 3.15 2.00
CA ASN A 54 -15.22 2.67 2.50
C ASN A 54 -15.32 1.21 2.98
N TYR A 55 -16.36 0.86 3.72
CA TYR A 55 -16.63 -0.53 4.14
C TYR A 55 -16.79 -1.47 2.94
N SER A 56 -17.48 -1.03 1.88
CA SER A 56 -17.64 -1.83 0.64
C SER A 56 -16.29 -2.16 0.02
N VAL A 57 -15.38 -1.19 0.00
CA VAL A 57 -14.03 -1.37 -0.54
C VAL A 57 -13.22 -2.30 0.34
N GLU A 58 -13.16 -2.06 1.65
CA GLU A 58 -12.45 -2.93 2.61
C GLU A 58 -12.94 -4.38 2.52
N ALA A 59 -14.25 -4.59 2.46
CA ALA A 59 -14.85 -5.92 2.32
C ALA A 59 -14.45 -6.62 1.00
N CYS A 60 -14.23 -5.87 -0.08
CA CYS A 60 -13.70 -6.43 -1.34
C CYS A 60 -12.21 -6.76 -1.26
N PHE A 61 -11.40 -5.91 -0.59
CA PHE A 61 -9.94 -6.04 -0.58
C PHE A 61 -9.38 -6.98 0.48
N TYR A 62 -10.03 -7.04 1.64
CA TYR A 62 -9.58 -7.82 2.81
C TYR A 62 -10.50 -9.01 3.09
N GLY A 63 -11.72 -9.00 2.57
CA GLY A 63 -12.74 -9.98 2.93
C GLY A 63 -13.36 -9.71 4.30
N GLY A 64 -14.17 -10.66 4.76
CA GLY A 64 -14.91 -10.56 6.02
C GLY A 64 -16.23 -11.33 5.96
N GLU A 65 -16.80 -11.63 7.13
CA GLU A 65 -18.16 -12.14 7.23
C GLU A 65 -19.15 -10.98 7.25
N PHE A 66 -20.20 -11.09 6.43
CA PHE A 66 -21.30 -10.12 6.46
C PHE A 66 -22.27 -10.44 7.59
N SER A 67 -22.69 -9.42 8.32
CA SER A 67 -23.90 -9.53 9.14
C SER A 67 -25.09 -9.91 8.26
N ALA A 68 -26.03 -10.69 8.80
CA ALA A 68 -27.27 -11.04 8.12
C ALA A 68 -28.14 -9.81 7.76
N GLU A 69 -27.83 -8.65 8.35
CA GLU A 69 -28.47 -7.35 8.10
C GLU A 69 -28.04 -6.72 6.77
N VAL A 70 -26.95 -7.20 6.15
CA VAL A 70 -26.47 -6.69 4.86
C VAL A 70 -27.35 -7.22 3.70
N PRO A 71 -27.90 -6.33 2.84
CA PRO A 71 -28.74 -6.74 1.71
C PRO A 71 -28.08 -7.79 0.81
N ALA A 72 -28.86 -8.77 0.33
CA ALA A 72 -28.35 -9.88 -0.47
C ALA A 72 -27.69 -9.44 -1.78
N GLU A 73 -28.26 -8.43 -2.46
CA GLU A 73 -27.69 -7.86 -3.70
C GLU A 73 -26.34 -7.20 -3.44
N PHE A 74 -26.19 -6.52 -2.31
CA PHE A 74 -24.92 -5.90 -1.95
C PHE A 74 -23.83 -6.95 -1.63
N ARG A 75 -24.20 -8.03 -0.94
CA ARG A 75 -23.30 -9.19 -0.72
C ARG A 75 -22.85 -9.82 -2.04
N TYR A 76 -23.79 -10.01 -2.96
CA TYR A 76 -23.51 -10.55 -4.29
C TYR A 76 -22.45 -9.72 -5.03
N HIS A 77 -22.60 -8.40 -5.09
CA HIS A 77 -21.62 -7.54 -5.77
C HIS A 77 -20.23 -7.55 -5.11
N ILE A 78 -20.14 -7.71 -3.78
CA ILE A 78 -18.84 -7.88 -3.13
C ILE A 78 -18.22 -9.23 -3.47
N GLU A 79 -19.00 -10.32 -3.50
CA GLU A 79 -18.51 -11.65 -3.87
C GLU A 79 -18.03 -11.70 -5.33
N GLU A 80 -18.76 -11.08 -6.25
CA GLU A 80 -18.33 -10.92 -7.65
C GLU A 80 -17.04 -10.10 -7.74
N MET A 81 -16.94 -8.99 -7.03
CA MET A 81 -15.74 -8.15 -7.02
C MET A 81 -14.52 -8.89 -6.43
N ARG A 82 -14.71 -9.68 -5.37
CA ARG A 82 -13.65 -10.53 -4.80
C ARG A 82 -13.18 -11.60 -5.78
N SER A 83 -14.11 -12.16 -6.54
CA SER A 83 -13.81 -13.13 -7.60
C SER A 83 -13.03 -12.47 -8.75
N ALA A 84 -13.41 -11.26 -9.14
CA ALA A 84 -12.67 -10.45 -10.10
C ALA A 84 -11.25 -10.14 -9.61
N PHE A 85 -11.09 -9.74 -8.34
CA PHE A 85 -9.79 -9.45 -7.74
C PHE A 85 -8.85 -10.66 -7.77
N SER A 86 -9.34 -11.86 -7.48
CA SER A 86 -8.53 -13.09 -7.57
C SER A 86 -8.01 -13.35 -9.00
N LEU A 87 -8.84 -13.08 -10.01
CA LEU A 87 -8.44 -13.20 -11.41
C LEU A 87 -7.43 -12.11 -11.81
N LEU A 88 -7.63 -10.88 -11.34
CA LEU A 88 -6.69 -9.77 -11.57
C LEU A 88 -5.34 -10.02 -10.89
N ASP A 89 -5.34 -10.52 -9.64
CA ASP A 89 -4.10 -10.85 -8.93
C ASP A 89 -3.30 -11.93 -9.68
N SER A 90 -4.00 -12.92 -10.24
CA SER A 90 -3.37 -13.94 -11.09
C SER A 90 -2.78 -13.34 -12.37
N ALA A 91 -3.52 -12.46 -13.04
CA ALA A 91 -3.09 -11.80 -14.27
C ALA A 91 -1.91 -10.85 -14.02
N VAL A 92 -1.94 -10.07 -12.93
CA VAL A 92 -0.86 -9.19 -12.49
C VAL A 92 0.39 -10.00 -12.13
N SER A 93 0.23 -11.09 -11.37
CA SER A 93 1.33 -11.98 -11.04
C SER A 93 2.02 -12.55 -12.29
N SER A 94 1.22 -13.01 -13.26
CA SER A 94 1.75 -13.49 -14.54
C SER A 94 2.47 -12.41 -15.33
N ALA A 95 1.98 -11.17 -15.34
CA ALA A 95 2.63 -10.05 -16.02
C ALA A 95 3.93 -9.67 -15.33
N ASN A 96 3.92 -9.55 -13.99
CA ASN A 96 5.08 -9.16 -13.19
C ASN A 96 6.20 -10.19 -13.21
N GLY A 97 5.87 -11.49 -13.31
CA GLY A 97 6.86 -12.55 -13.52
C GLY A 97 7.61 -12.45 -14.86
N GLN A 98 7.14 -11.62 -15.80
CA GLN A 98 7.79 -11.35 -17.09
C GLN A 98 8.53 -10.00 -17.09
N MET A 99 8.62 -9.30 -15.96
CA MET A 99 9.29 -8.00 -15.84
C MET A 99 10.70 -8.16 -15.29
N ASP A 100 11.61 -7.27 -15.68
CA ASP A 100 12.96 -7.23 -15.10
C ASP A 100 12.92 -6.83 -13.60
N SER A 101 13.89 -7.32 -12.83
CA SER A 101 13.91 -7.18 -11.36
C SER A 101 13.70 -5.73 -10.88
N GLY A 102 12.73 -5.55 -9.99
CA GLY A 102 12.33 -4.26 -9.41
C GLY A 102 11.16 -3.59 -10.13
N ASN A 103 10.94 -3.91 -11.40
CA ASN A 103 9.74 -3.47 -12.11
C ASN A 103 8.59 -4.43 -11.81
N SER A 104 7.44 -3.85 -11.50
CA SER A 104 6.21 -4.58 -11.21
C SER A 104 5.02 -3.66 -11.35
N LEU A 105 3.92 -4.16 -11.90
CA LEU A 105 2.60 -3.56 -11.71
C LEU A 105 2.22 -3.62 -10.24
N ASP A 106 1.51 -2.61 -9.78
CA ASP A 106 0.96 -2.57 -8.44
C ASP A 106 -0.42 -3.26 -8.42
N PRO A 107 -0.56 -4.44 -7.77
CA PRO A 107 -1.82 -5.16 -7.76
C PRO A 107 -2.94 -4.39 -7.07
N ILE A 108 -2.63 -3.58 -6.05
CA ILE A 108 -3.64 -2.74 -5.37
C ILE A 108 -4.12 -1.65 -6.32
N ARG A 109 -3.21 -1.02 -7.09
CA ARG A 109 -3.58 -0.01 -8.08
C ARG A 109 -4.46 -0.59 -9.18
N VAL A 110 -4.10 -1.74 -9.74
CA VAL A 110 -4.90 -2.40 -10.77
C VAL A 110 -6.31 -2.73 -10.25
N LYS A 111 -6.41 -3.27 -9.02
CA LYS A 111 -7.70 -3.54 -8.36
C LYS A 111 -8.49 -2.27 -8.05
N ALA A 112 -7.85 -1.19 -7.62
CA ALA A 112 -8.50 0.09 -7.39
C ALA A 112 -9.10 0.67 -8.69
N VAL A 113 -8.36 0.58 -9.80
CA VAL A 113 -8.85 0.96 -11.14
C VAL A 113 -10.03 0.08 -11.55
N PHE A 114 -9.93 -1.24 -11.40
CA PHE A 114 -11.02 -2.14 -11.74
C PHE A 114 -12.27 -1.88 -10.89
N TYR A 115 -12.12 -1.71 -9.58
CA TYR A 115 -13.22 -1.40 -8.68
C TYR A 115 -13.91 -0.10 -9.10
N ALA A 116 -13.16 0.99 -9.27
CA ALA A 116 -13.75 2.29 -9.59
C ALA A 116 -14.50 2.28 -10.94
N LEU A 117 -14.01 1.53 -11.92
CA LEU A 117 -14.55 1.55 -13.28
C LEU A 117 -15.63 0.49 -13.54
N CYS A 118 -15.62 -0.63 -12.80
CA CYS A 118 -16.42 -1.83 -13.07
C CYS A 118 -17.23 -2.34 -11.86
N PHE A 119 -17.27 -1.63 -10.72
CA PHE A 119 -18.07 -2.07 -9.58
C PHE A 119 -19.57 -2.19 -9.92
N GLY A 120 -20.17 -3.29 -9.49
CA GLY A 120 -21.56 -3.63 -9.78
C GLY A 120 -21.75 -4.49 -11.05
N GLU A 121 -20.70 -4.71 -11.84
CA GLU A 121 -20.68 -5.69 -12.92
C GLU A 121 -20.39 -7.12 -12.40
N ASP A 122 -20.76 -8.13 -13.19
CA ASP A 122 -20.39 -9.53 -12.93
C ASP A 122 -18.87 -9.71 -13.05
N ALA A 123 -18.33 -10.70 -12.33
CA ALA A 123 -16.91 -11.01 -12.38
C ALA A 123 -16.46 -11.31 -13.82
N PRO A 124 -15.30 -10.78 -14.26
CA PRO A 124 -14.82 -10.99 -15.62
C PRO A 124 -14.40 -12.45 -15.81
N SER A 125 -14.42 -12.92 -17.05
CA SER A 125 -13.69 -14.16 -17.39
C SER A 125 -12.17 -13.97 -17.23
N THR A 126 -11.41 -15.05 -17.04
CA THR A 126 -9.93 -15.00 -17.00
C THR A 126 -9.33 -14.27 -18.20
N ARG A 127 -9.87 -14.47 -19.40
CA ARG A 127 -9.41 -13.77 -20.61
C ARG A 127 -9.65 -12.27 -20.53
N ALA A 128 -10.79 -11.85 -19.99
CA ALA A 128 -11.11 -10.44 -19.80
C ALA A 128 -10.21 -9.80 -18.73
N ALA A 129 -9.96 -10.49 -17.61
CA ALA A 129 -9.00 -10.04 -16.59
C ALA A 129 -7.59 -9.86 -17.18
N ASN A 130 -7.09 -10.84 -17.95
CA ASN A 130 -5.80 -10.72 -18.64
C ASN A 130 -5.77 -9.53 -19.61
N SER A 131 -6.84 -9.31 -20.37
CA SER A 131 -6.92 -8.18 -21.29
C SER A 131 -6.96 -6.83 -20.56
N PHE A 132 -7.62 -6.78 -19.40
CA PHE A 132 -7.66 -5.59 -18.55
C PHE A 132 -6.27 -5.27 -17.99
N VAL A 133 -5.59 -6.26 -17.42
CA VAL A 133 -4.20 -6.10 -16.91
C VAL A 133 -3.23 -5.74 -18.05
N GLY A 134 -3.46 -6.28 -19.26
CA GLY A 134 -2.74 -5.92 -20.48
C GLY A 134 -2.76 -4.43 -20.82
N CYS A 135 -3.71 -3.65 -20.27
CA CYS A 135 -3.74 -2.20 -20.46
C CYS A 135 -2.66 -1.45 -19.68
N PHE A 136 -2.00 -2.08 -18.71
CA PHE A 136 -1.03 -1.44 -17.79
C PHE A 136 0.44 -1.69 -18.15
N TYR A 137 0.72 -2.44 -19.21
CA TYR A 137 2.09 -2.68 -19.67
C TYR A 137 2.16 -2.79 -21.19
N THR A 138 3.37 -2.73 -21.72
CA THR A 138 3.71 -3.10 -23.09
C THR A 138 4.75 -4.23 -23.07
N THR A 139 4.99 -4.86 -24.20
CA THR A 139 6.02 -5.91 -24.34
C THR A 139 7.15 -5.40 -25.20
N GLU A 140 8.38 -5.57 -24.74
CA GLU A 140 9.60 -5.24 -25.48
C GLU A 140 10.43 -6.50 -25.74
N THR A 141 11.16 -6.52 -26.84
CA THR A 141 12.19 -7.52 -27.10
C THR A 141 13.54 -6.97 -26.65
N ARG A 142 14.22 -7.68 -25.76
CA ARG A 142 15.56 -7.33 -25.25
C ARG A 142 16.53 -8.47 -25.51
N THR A 143 17.82 -8.17 -25.49
CA THR A 143 18.89 -9.17 -25.56
C THR A 143 19.54 -9.33 -24.20
N ARG A 144 19.93 -10.56 -23.86
CA ARG A 144 20.78 -10.85 -22.69
C ARG A 144 21.90 -11.80 -23.08
N THR A 145 23.03 -11.67 -22.38
CA THR A 145 24.15 -12.59 -22.51
C THR A 145 23.91 -13.79 -21.59
N VAL A 146 23.93 -14.99 -22.16
CA VAL A 146 23.83 -16.26 -21.42
C VAL A 146 25.12 -17.05 -21.54
N GLU A 147 25.52 -17.70 -20.45
CA GLU A 147 26.61 -18.66 -20.48
C GLU A 147 26.12 -20.00 -21.05
N VAL A 148 26.85 -20.52 -22.03
CA VAL A 148 26.54 -21.76 -22.72
C VAL A 148 27.73 -22.71 -22.56
N THR A 149 27.47 -23.93 -22.12
CA THR A 149 28.49 -24.97 -22.04
C THR A 149 28.69 -25.62 -23.41
N LEU A 150 29.89 -25.50 -23.96
CA LEU A 150 30.29 -26.11 -25.22
C LEU A 150 30.51 -27.63 -25.08
N GLU A 151 30.52 -28.35 -26.19
CA GLU A 151 30.72 -29.82 -26.22
C GLU A 151 32.05 -30.28 -25.59
N ASP A 152 33.06 -29.41 -25.54
CA ASP A 152 34.35 -29.68 -24.92
C ASP A 152 34.40 -29.39 -23.41
N GLY A 153 33.26 -29.00 -22.82
CA GLY A 153 33.12 -28.68 -21.40
C GLY A 153 33.58 -27.26 -21.03
N THR A 154 33.97 -26.43 -22.00
CA THR A 154 34.28 -25.01 -21.77
C THR A 154 33.01 -24.15 -21.79
N THR A 155 33.02 -23.02 -21.11
CA THR A 155 31.92 -22.06 -21.13
C THR A 155 32.17 -20.97 -22.19
N SER A 156 31.14 -20.67 -22.97
CA SER A 156 31.07 -19.54 -23.90
C SER A 156 29.93 -18.62 -23.50
N THR A 157 29.85 -17.44 -24.11
CA THR A 157 28.71 -16.54 -23.95
C THR A 157 28.02 -16.34 -25.30
N GLU A 158 26.69 -16.40 -25.29
CA GLU A 158 25.86 -16.12 -26.46
C GLU A 158 24.83 -15.03 -26.12
N GLU A 159 24.43 -14.24 -27.10
CA GLU A 159 23.30 -13.31 -26.94
C GLU A 159 22.01 -14.00 -27.33
N GLU A 160 21.03 -13.99 -26.43
CA GLU A 160 19.67 -14.46 -26.72
C GLU A 160 18.66 -13.33 -26.59
N GLU A 161 17.66 -13.34 -27.47
CA GLU A 161 16.52 -12.44 -27.38
C GLU A 161 15.47 -13.01 -26.42
N TYR A 162 14.92 -12.15 -25.56
CA TYR A 162 13.80 -12.48 -24.69
C TYR A 162 12.74 -11.37 -24.75
N THR A 163 11.49 -11.75 -24.49
CA THR A 163 10.38 -10.79 -24.36
C THR A 163 10.22 -10.42 -22.89
N VAL A 164 10.15 -9.12 -22.62
CA VAL A 164 9.95 -8.58 -21.28
C VAL A 164 8.70 -7.72 -21.25
N ALA A 165 7.92 -7.82 -20.18
CA ALA A 165 6.84 -6.89 -19.91
C ALA A 165 7.43 -5.60 -19.30
N VAL A 166 7.00 -4.46 -19.84
CA VAL A 166 7.42 -3.14 -19.38
C VAL A 166 6.17 -2.38 -18.98
N PRO A 167 5.98 -2.10 -17.68
CA PRO A 167 4.90 -1.26 -17.23
C PRO A 167 4.87 0.09 -17.95
N ILE A 168 3.67 0.65 -18.09
CA ILE A 168 3.48 1.99 -18.64
C ILE A 168 2.89 2.92 -17.59
N SER A 169 3.03 4.23 -17.83
CA SER A 169 2.45 5.25 -16.95
C SER A 169 0.93 5.08 -16.78
N LEU A 170 0.38 5.51 -15.64
CA LEU A 170 -1.07 5.51 -15.42
C LEU A 170 -1.83 6.34 -16.46
N TYR A 171 -1.22 7.41 -16.97
CA TYR A 171 -1.79 8.19 -18.07
C TYR A 171 -2.01 7.34 -19.32
N GLN A 172 -0.99 6.57 -19.73
CA GLN A 172 -1.10 5.67 -20.88
C GLN A 172 -2.04 4.49 -20.58
N ALA A 173 -2.03 3.97 -19.35
CA ALA A 173 -2.93 2.90 -18.95
C ALA A 173 -4.40 3.36 -19.03
N TYR A 174 -4.72 4.59 -18.62
CA TYR A 174 -6.06 5.15 -18.78
C TYR A 174 -6.44 5.28 -20.25
N ALA A 175 -5.55 5.76 -21.12
CA ALA A 175 -5.84 5.82 -22.57
C ALA A 175 -6.12 4.42 -23.16
N ASN A 176 -5.39 3.40 -22.74
CA ASN A 176 -5.63 2.01 -23.16
C ASN A 176 -6.96 1.49 -22.61
N LEU A 177 -7.28 1.79 -21.36
CA LEU A 177 -8.54 1.40 -20.72
C LEU A 177 -9.76 2.08 -21.35
N GLU A 178 -9.66 3.34 -21.77
CA GLU A 178 -10.74 4.02 -22.50
C GLU A 178 -11.07 3.28 -23.81
N ALA A 179 -10.05 2.85 -24.55
CA ALA A 179 -10.22 2.04 -25.74
C ALA A 179 -10.78 0.63 -25.42
N HIS A 180 -10.35 0.04 -24.30
CA HIS A 180 -10.80 -1.28 -23.86
C HIS A 180 -12.27 -1.30 -23.41
N LEU A 181 -12.68 -0.29 -22.64
CA LEU A 181 -14.03 -0.17 -22.07
C LEU A 181 -15.02 0.54 -23.02
N GLY A 182 -14.53 1.23 -24.04
CA GLY A 182 -15.36 1.99 -24.97
C GLY A 182 -16.01 3.24 -24.34
N ARG A 183 -15.44 3.76 -23.26
CA ARG A 183 -15.89 5.00 -22.59
C ARG A 183 -14.70 5.84 -22.16
N ALA A 184 -14.91 7.15 -22.00
CA ALA A 184 -13.92 8.03 -21.40
C ALA A 184 -13.77 7.78 -19.89
N ILE A 185 -12.55 7.96 -19.38
CA ILE A 185 -12.23 7.95 -17.94
C ILE A 185 -12.18 9.41 -17.48
N THR A 186 -13.13 9.76 -16.61
CA THR A 186 -13.34 11.13 -16.13
C THR A 186 -12.35 11.49 -15.00
N GLU A 187 -12.28 12.77 -14.64
CA GLU A 187 -11.51 13.20 -13.46
C GLU A 187 -12.12 12.65 -12.16
N ASP A 188 -13.44 12.48 -12.09
CA ASP A 188 -14.11 11.86 -10.95
C ASP A 188 -13.74 10.38 -10.81
N ASP A 189 -13.64 9.64 -11.94
CA ASP A 189 -13.14 8.26 -11.94
C ASP A 189 -11.72 8.22 -11.35
N LYS A 190 -10.82 9.09 -11.82
CA LYS A 190 -9.42 9.16 -11.37
C LYS A 190 -9.32 9.50 -9.89
N SER A 191 -10.09 10.49 -9.43
CA SER A 191 -10.13 10.86 -8.00
C SER A 191 -10.63 9.72 -7.12
N ASN A 192 -11.61 8.94 -7.60
CA ASN A 192 -12.11 7.77 -6.86
C ASN A 192 -11.06 6.63 -6.82
N ILE A 193 -10.36 6.39 -7.93
CA ILE A 193 -9.26 5.42 -8.02
C ILE A 193 -8.17 5.77 -7.00
N ASP A 194 -7.76 7.04 -6.94
CA ASP A 194 -6.74 7.50 -6.01
C ASP A 194 -7.19 7.37 -4.55
N HIS A 195 -8.45 7.74 -4.26
CA HIS A 195 -9.04 7.55 -2.93
C HIS A 195 -9.03 6.08 -2.48
N ILE A 196 -9.52 5.17 -3.35
CA ILE A 196 -9.52 3.72 -3.07
C ILE A 196 -8.10 3.20 -2.86
N TYR A 197 -7.16 3.60 -3.72
CA TYR A 197 -5.77 3.17 -3.60
C TYR A 197 -5.16 3.63 -2.27
N THR A 198 -5.28 4.90 -1.92
CA THR A 198 -4.71 5.44 -0.66
C THR A 198 -5.32 4.78 0.56
N MET A 199 -6.63 4.50 0.54
CA MET A 199 -7.31 3.79 1.63
C MET A 199 -6.78 2.36 1.83
N ILE A 200 -6.40 1.66 0.76
CA ILE A 200 -5.92 0.26 0.85
C ILE A 200 -4.40 0.16 1.04
N ALA A 201 -3.63 0.91 0.27
CA ALA A 201 -2.17 0.85 0.27
C ALA A 201 -1.54 1.61 1.44
N GLY A 202 -2.30 2.52 2.08
CA GLY A 202 -1.82 3.38 3.14
C GLY A 202 -1.25 4.71 2.62
N ALA A 203 -0.96 5.62 3.56
CA ALA A 203 -0.43 6.93 3.24
C ALA A 203 1.00 6.85 2.71
N VAL A 204 1.22 7.59 1.62
CA VAL A 204 2.47 7.62 0.88
C VAL A 204 3.62 8.20 1.71
N GLY A 205 4.73 7.46 1.80
CA GLY A 205 5.98 7.92 2.43
C GLY A 205 6.14 7.56 3.90
N GLY A 206 5.22 6.76 4.46
CA GLY A 206 5.22 6.38 5.88
C GLY A 206 4.83 7.54 6.79
N GLY A 207 4.16 7.24 7.91
CA GLY A 207 3.73 8.27 8.85
C GLY A 207 4.89 9.15 9.35
N SER A 208 4.59 10.39 9.75
CA SER A 208 5.60 11.29 10.32
C SER A 208 6.01 10.84 11.73
N TYR A 209 6.93 9.88 11.83
CA TYR A 209 7.54 9.52 13.10
C TYR A 209 8.67 10.50 13.44
N SER A 210 8.54 11.20 14.58
CA SER A 210 9.53 12.17 15.08
C SER A 210 10.33 11.67 16.28
N GLY A 211 10.13 10.41 16.69
CA GLY A 211 10.84 9.81 17.83
C GLY A 211 12.25 9.35 17.47
N GLU A 212 12.94 8.73 18.44
CA GLU A 212 14.30 8.22 18.23
C GLU A 212 14.29 6.97 17.36
N TYR A 213 15.20 6.93 16.38
CA TYR A 213 15.46 5.78 15.54
C TYR A 213 16.96 5.68 15.26
N LEU A 214 17.44 4.48 15.00
CA LEU A 214 18.83 4.24 14.58
C LEU A 214 18.86 3.94 13.08
N ARG A 215 19.71 4.66 12.37
CA ARG A 215 20.03 4.39 10.96
C ARG A 215 21.31 3.55 10.89
N GLY A 216 21.35 2.54 10.04
CA GLY A 216 22.60 1.86 9.73
C GLY A 216 23.53 2.74 8.92
N ASP A 217 24.83 2.44 8.98
CA ASP A 217 25.90 3.21 8.37
C ASP A 217 26.61 2.47 7.22
N GLY A 218 26.19 1.24 6.91
CA GLY A 218 26.67 0.48 5.77
C GLY A 218 26.15 0.99 4.42
N SER A 219 26.69 0.41 3.35
CA SER A 219 26.30 0.72 1.97
C SER A 219 26.33 -0.51 1.05
N SER A 220 26.28 -1.72 1.63
CA SER A 220 26.37 -2.96 0.85
C SER A 220 25.09 -3.21 0.08
N ILE A 221 25.23 -3.62 -1.18
CA ILE A 221 24.12 -4.10 -2.02
C ILE A 221 24.15 -5.63 -2.17
N VAL A 222 25.10 -6.32 -1.55
CA VAL A 222 25.18 -7.78 -1.57
C VAL A 222 24.19 -8.33 -0.55
N LEU A 223 23.36 -9.30 -0.96
CA LEU A 223 22.59 -10.09 -0.01
C LEU A 223 23.49 -11.15 0.58
N ASP A 224 23.67 -11.11 1.89
CA ASP A 224 24.45 -12.11 2.62
C ASP A 224 23.50 -12.99 3.43
N ILE A 225 23.45 -14.27 3.07
CA ILE A 225 22.66 -15.30 3.76
C ILE A 225 23.54 -16.27 4.55
N SER A 226 24.85 -15.99 4.69
CA SER A 226 25.80 -16.89 5.35
C SER A 226 25.49 -17.15 6.82
N THR A 227 24.70 -16.27 7.44
CA THR A 227 24.24 -16.34 8.83
C THR A 227 22.82 -16.87 8.98
N PHE A 228 22.17 -17.24 7.87
CA PHE A 228 20.84 -17.86 7.92
C PHE A 228 20.94 -19.23 8.57
N THR A 229 19.94 -19.53 9.38
CA THR A 229 19.75 -20.80 10.08
C THR A 229 19.30 -21.92 9.15
N ASP A 230 18.36 -21.63 8.23
CA ASP A 230 17.94 -22.52 7.17
C ASP A 230 17.45 -21.72 5.94
N PRO A 231 18.33 -21.42 4.98
CA PRO A 231 17.95 -20.62 3.81
C PRO A 231 16.95 -21.33 2.88
N THR A 232 16.74 -22.64 3.04
CA THR A 232 15.80 -23.41 2.19
C THR A 232 14.36 -23.26 2.64
N THR A 233 14.13 -22.84 3.88
CA THR A 233 12.80 -22.61 4.46
C THR A 233 12.63 -21.13 4.77
N LYS A 234 11.49 -20.54 4.37
CA LYS A 234 11.16 -19.17 4.82
C LYS A 234 10.73 -19.24 6.28
N ASN A 235 11.57 -18.73 7.18
CA ASN A 235 11.44 -18.88 8.62
C ASN A 235 11.68 -17.55 9.37
N ALA A 236 11.16 -17.46 10.60
CA ALA A 236 11.18 -16.24 11.40
C ALA A 236 12.59 -15.78 11.78
N ALA A 237 13.51 -16.70 12.07
CA ALA A 237 14.88 -16.37 12.46
C ALA A 237 15.67 -15.73 11.30
N ASP A 238 15.49 -16.25 10.10
CA ASP A 238 16.15 -15.74 8.90
C ASP A 238 15.50 -14.45 8.40
N LEU A 239 14.19 -14.27 8.61
CA LEU A 239 13.53 -12.96 8.41
C LEU A 239 14.16 -11.88 9.31
N VAL A 240 14.39 -12.18 10.59
CA VAL A 240 15.08 -11.26 11.52
C VAL A 240 16.48 -10.94 11.01
N THR A 241 17.23 -11.96 10.61
CA THR A 241 18.60 -11.80 10.09
C THR A 241 18.61 -10.94 8.82
N TYR A 242 17.69 -11.19 7.88
CA TYR A 242 17.51 -10.38 6.67
C TYR A 242 17.18 -8.92 6.98
N ALA A 243 16.25 -8.68 7.90
CA ALA A 243 15.88 -7.32 8.30
C ALA A 243 17.05 -6.57 8.95
N ILE A 244 17.82 -7.24 9.81
CA ILE A 244 19.04 -6.69 10.41
C ILE A 244 20.05 -6.33 9.33
N HIS A 245 20.31 -7.22 8.37
CA HIS A 245 21.21 -6.92 7.25
C HIS A 245 20.76 -5.73 6.41
N ALA A 246 19.46 -5.60 6.15
CA ALA A 246 18.90 -4.46 5.45
C ALA A 246 19.11 -3.14 6.21
N TRP A 247 18.91 -3.16 7.54
CA TRP A 247 19.19 -2.03 8.42
C TRP A 247 20.68 -1.69 8.45
N GLU A 248 21.56 -2.65 8.76
CA GLU A 248 23.02 -2.45 8.85
C GLU A 248 23.61 -1.96 7.52
N SER A 249 23.10 -2.45 6.39
CA SER A 249 23.51 -2.04 5.05
C SER A 249 22.91 -0.69 4.60
N GLY A 250 22.13 -0.02 5.46
CA GLY A 250 21.62 1.32 5.20
C GLY A 250 20.63 1.40 4.04
N TRP A 251 19.80 0.37 3.85
CA TRP A 251 18.84 0.33 2.73
C TRP A 251 17.92 1.55 2.73
N GLY A 252 17.66 2.08 1.54
CA GLY A 252 16.78 3.22 1.34
C GLY A 252 15.30 2.84 1.31
N TYR A 253 14.44 3.85 1.26
CA TYR A 253 12.99 3.67 1.08
C TYR A 253 12.54 4.27 -0.24
N VAL A 254 11.95 3.44 -1.09
CA VAL A 254 11.27 3.83 -2.32
C VAL A 254 9.97 3.05 -2.40
N TRP A 255 8.85 3.76 -2.58
CA TRP A 255 7.52 3.16 -2.60
C TRP A 255 7.41 2.11 -3.70
N GLY A 256 6.88 0.92 -3.38
CA GLY A 256 6.67 -0.17 -4.31
C GLY A 256 7.95 -0.93 -4.70
N THR A 257 9.07 -0.77 -3.99
CA THR A 257 10.24 -1.64 -4.12
C THR A 257 10.32 -2.64 -2.96
N TYR A 258 11.04 -3.74 -3.17
CA TYR A 258 11.04 -4.91 -2.26
C TYR A 258 12.46 -5.47 -2.04
N GLY A 259 13.42 -4.56 -1.85
CA GLY A 259 14.83 -4.89 -1.64
C GLY A 259 15.68 -4.87 -2.91
N SER A 260 15.12 -4.45 -4.04
CA SER A 260 15.83 -4.28 -5.31
C SER A 260 16.88 -3.16 -5.26
N VAL A 261 17.94 -3.29 -6.06
CA VAL A 261 18.92 -2.21 -6.27
C VAL A 261 18.26 -1.11 -7.11
N LEU A 262 18.27 0.13 -6.61
CA LEU A 262 17.67 1.26 -7.29
C LEU A 262 18.57 1.75 -8.43
N THR A 263 18.35 1.23 -9.64
CA THR A 263 18.98 1.71 -10.87
C THR A 263 18.29 2.98 -11.37
N ASP A 264 18.91 3.71 -12.32
CA ASP A 264 18.27 4.84 -12.99
C ASP A 264 16.96 4.44 -13.69
N SER A 265 16.94 3.27 -14.33
CA SER A 265 15.75 2.77 -15.02
C SER A 265 14.62 2.42 -14.04
N LEU A 266 14.94 1.74 -12.95
CA LEU A 266 13.97 1.43 -11.90
C LEU A 266 13.45 2.71 -11.24
N PHE A 267 14.33 3.68 -10.98
CA PHE A 267 13.92 4.95 -10.39
C PHE A 267 13.02 5.76 -11.33
N ALA A 268 13.36 5.87 -12.61
CA ALA A 268 12.50 6.50 -13.61
C ALA A 268 11.13 5.82 -13.68
N TYR A 269 11.10 4.49 -13.65
CA TYR A 269 9.86 3.74 -13.61
C TYR A 269 9.02 4.07 -12.37
N LYS A 270 9.61 4.06 -11.17
CA LYS A 270 8.88 4.36 -9.93
C LYS A 270 8.40 5.81 -9.85
N LEU A 271 9.10 6.76 -10.51
CA LEU A 271 8.63 8.14 -10.65
C LEU A 271 7.32 8.23 -11.46
N GLU A 272 7.22 7.46 -12.54
CA GLU A 272 6.01 7.41 -13.36
C GLU A 272 4.88 6.65 -12.67
N GLN A 273 5.21 5.55 -11.98
CA GLN A 273 4.25 4.72 -11.26
C GLN A 273 3.64 5.45 -10.05
N TYR A 274 4.46 6.22 -9.32
CA TYR A 274 4.07 6.87 -8.07
C TYR A 274 4.51 8.35 -8.04
N PRO A 275 3.88 9.24 -8.80
CA PRO A 275 4.27 10.65 -8.89
C PRO A 275 4.20 11.36 -7.53
N ASP A 276 3.18 11.09 -6.72
CA ASP A 276 3.05 11.75 -5.42
C ASP A 276 4.00 11.18 -4.36
N GLY A 277 4.42 9.91 -4.50
CA GLY A 277 5.24 9.22 -3.50
C GLY A 277 6.71 9.11 -3.78
N VAL A 278 7.07 9.01 -5.04
CA VAL A 278 8.45 8.97 -5.51
C VAL A 278 8.78 10.30 -6.16
N GLY A 279 7.87 10.86 -6.98
CA GLY A 279 8.06 12.15 -7.65
C GLY A 279 8.25 13.33 -6.69
N THR A 280 7.42 13.44 -5.65
CA THR A 280 7.56 14.48 -4.60
C THR A 280 8.95 14.49 -3.96
N TYR A 281 9.61 13.34 -3.87
CA TYR A 281 10.92 13.17 -3.23
C TYR A 281 12.03 12.87 -4.24
N ALA A 282 11.82 13.12 -5.53
CA ALA A 282 12.71 12.63 -6.59
C ALA A 282 14.18 13.03 -6.38
N ASP A 283 14.43 14.31 -6.07
CA ASP A 283 15.79 14.80 -5.85
C ASP A 283 16.43 14.18 -4.60
N PHE A 284 15.65 13.98 -3.54
CA PHE A 284 16.12 13.32 -2.33
C PHE A 284 16.47 11.86 -2.59
N ILE A 285 15.58 11.12 -3.26
CA ILE A 285 15.78 9.70 -3.59
C ILE A 285 17.02 9.54 -4.47
N ARG A 286 17.15 10.37 -5.51
CA ARG A 286 18.32 10.34 -6.41
C ARG A 286 19.63 10.59 -5.65
N ALA A 287 19.62 11.55 -4.72
CA ALA A 287 20.82 11.92 -3.96
C ALA A 287 21.21 10.91 -2.86
N ASN A 288 20.27 10.12 -2.34
CA ASN A 288 20.50 9.30 -1.15
C ASN A 288 20.40 7.78 -1.39
N TRP A 289 19.56 7.34 -2.33
CA TRP A 289 19.19 5.93 -2.48
C TRP A 289 19.61 5.31 -3.81
N LEU A 290 19.94 6.11 -4.83
CA LEU A 290 20.35 5.60 -6.13
C LEU A 290 21.62 4.73 -6.01
N GLY A 291 21.59 3.57 -6.65
CA GLY A 291 22.64 2.56 -6.58
C GLY A 291 22.62 1.69 -5.31
N GLY A 292 21.83 2.05 -4.30
CA GLY A 292 21.61 1.25 -3.09
C GLY A 292 20.40 0.32 -3.21
N ARG A 293 20.24 -0.61 -2.26
CA ARG A 293 18.99 -1.38 -2.14
C ARG A 293 17.90 -0.52 -1.52
N THR A 294 16.68 -0.67 -2.03
CA THR A 294 15.52 0.09 -1.54
C THR A 294 14.34 -0.82 -1.34
N THR A 295 13.51 -0.45 -0.37
CA THR A 295 12.25 -1.16 -0.10
C THR A 295 11.20 -0.23 0.49
N ASP A 296 9.92 -0.53 0.29
CA ASP A 296 8.87 -0.02 1.18
C ASP A 296 8.70 -0.92 2.42
N CYS A 297 7.73 -0.59 3.28
CA CYS A 297 7.53 -1.25 4.57
C CYS A 297 7.25 -2.75 4.44
N VAL A 298 6.22 -3.11 3.67
CA VAL A 298 5.85 -4.51 3.42
C VAL A 298 6.83 -5.18 2.45
N GLY A 299 7.44 -4.40 1.55
CA GLY A 299 8.49 -4.82 0.64
C GLY A 299 9.71 -5.37 1.37
N LEU A 300 9.98 -4.92 2.61
CA LEU A 300 11.08 -5.45 3.40
C LEU A 300 10.82 -6.92 3.77
N ILE A 301 9.57 -7.23 4.11
CA ILE A 301 9.13 -8.59 4.44
C ILE A 301 9.03 -9.44 3.16
N LYS A 302 8.39 -8.90 2.11
CA LYS A 302 8.27 -9.58 0.81
C LYS A 302 9.62 -9.87 0.19
N GLY A 303 10.58 -8.96 0.33
CA GLY A 303 11.94 -9.13 -0.15
C GLY A 303 12.62 -10.37 0.42
N TYR A 304 12.42 -10.66 1.72
CA TYR A 304 12.85 -11.92 2.31
C TYR A 304 12.02 -13.11 1.78
N GLY A 305 10.70 -13.00 1.78
CA GLY A 305 9.80 -14.05 1.30
C GLY A 305 10.10 -14.48 -0.15
N TRP A 306 10.58 -13.57 -0.98
CA TRP A 306 10.88 -13.76 -2.40
C TRP A 306 12.37 -14.02 -2.70
N LEU A 307 13.21 -14.02 -1.67
CA LEU A 307 14.63 -14.29 -1.83
C LEU A 307 14.87 -15.73 -2.27
N ASN A 308 15.53 -15.88 -3.42
CA ASN A 308 16.09 -17.13 -3.88
C ASN A 308 17.49 -17.31 -3.28
N PRO A 309 17.69 -18.32 -2.40
CA PRO A 309 18.96 -18.51 -1.70
C PRO A 309 20.09 -19.01 -2.60
N GLU A 310 19.79 -19.60 -3.76
CA GLU A 310 20.79 -20.14 -4.69
C GLU A 310 21.38 -19.04 -5.58
N THR A 311 20.52 -18.18 -6.10
CA THR A 311 20.91 -17.09 -7.03
C THR A 311 21.18 -15.76 -6.33
N LEU A 312 20.74 -15.63 -5.07
CA LEU A 312 20.76 -14.37 -4.30
C LEU A 312 20.00 -13.24 -5.00
N THR A 313 18.95 -13.59 -5.74
CA THR A 313 18.01 -12.66 -6.37
C THR A 313 16.70 -12.63 -5.59
N ILE A 314 15.98 -11.51 -5.70
CA ILE A 314 14.64 -11.37 -5.13
C ILE A 314 13.68 -11.46 -6.30
N ASP A 315 13.04 -12.62 -6.43
CA ASP A 315 12.23 -12.98 -7.59
C ASP A 315 10.75 -12.74 -7.27
N TYR A 316 10.07 -11.92 -8.08
CA TYR A 316 8.73 -11.42 -7.77
C TYR A 316 7.71 -12.54 -7.48
N ALA A 317 6.98 -12.41 -6.36
CA ALA A 317 5.90 -13.30 -5.94
C ALA A 317 6.25 -14.81 -5.92
N THR A 318 7.50 -15.15 -5.57
CA THR A 318 7.97 -16.53 -5.47
C THR A 318 7.82 -17.12 -4.06
N ASN A 319 8.17 -18.40 -3.89
CA ASN A 319 8.12 -19.15 -2.63
C ASN A 319 6.73 -19.22 -1.97
N GLY A 320 5.67 -19.08 -2.76
CA GLY A 320 4.29 -19.14 -2.29
C GLY A 320 3.78 -17.85 -1.62
N MET A 321 4.61 -16.79 -1.51
CA MET A 321 4.19 -15.50 -0.97
C MET A 321 3.70 -14.57 -2.11
N PRO A 322 2.41 -14.21 -2.18
CA PRO A 322 1.89 -13.28 -3.16
C PRO A 322 2.30 -11.82 -2.84
N ASP A 323 2.07 -10.92 -3.80
CA ASP A 323 2.30 -9.49 -3.61
C ASP A 323 1.16 -8.83 -2.82
N LEU A 324 1.37 -8.70 -1.51
CA LEU A 324 0.43 -8.13 -0.55
C LEU A 324 0.86 -6.74 -0.09
N GLY A 325 -0.14 -5.87 0.13
CA GLY A 325 0.04 -4.64 0.91
C GLY A 325 0.19 -4.91 2.41
N ALA A 326 0.64 -3.91 3.18
CA ALA A 326 0.79 -4.03 4.64
C ALA A 326 -0.52 -4.44 5.33
N ASN A 327 -1.64 -3.81 4.96
CA ASN A 327 -2.96 -4.13 5.50
C ASN A 327 -3.42 -5.52 5.08
N GLN A 328 -3.22 -5.89 3.81
CA GLN A 328 -3.59 -7.23 3.34
C GLN A 328 -2.78 -8.31 4.05
N MET A 329 -1.50 -8.07 4.34
CA MET A 329 -0.68 -8.99 5.12
C MET A 329 -1.22 -9.17 6.54
N TYR A 330 -1.68 -8.09 7.19
CA TYR A 330 -2.36 -8.16 8.48
C TYR A 330 -3.68 -8.95 8.41
N TYR A 331 -4.60 -8.56 7.52
CA TYR A 331 -5.93 -9.17 7.45
C TYR A 331 -5.93 -10.62 6.94
N SER A 332 -4.85 -11.08 6.29
CA SER A 332 -4.70 -12.47 5.85
C SER A 332 -4.12 -13.39 6.93
N ALA A 333 -3.64 -12.85 8.06
CA ALA A 333 -2.93 -13.65 9.07
C ALA A 333 -3.87 -14.52 9.89
N SER A 334 -3.55 -15.82 9.99
CA SER A 334 -4.29 -16.77 10.84
C SER A 334 -4.04 -16.59 12.33
N VAL A 335 -2.88 -16.02 12.70
CA VAL A 335 -2.48 -15.76 14.09
C VAL A 335 -2.10 -14.28 14.22
N SER A 336 -2.86 -13.54 15.01
CA SER A 336 -2.63 -12.12 15.28
C SER A 336 -3.27 -11.70 16.60
N GLY A 337 -2.92 -10.50 17.08
CA GLY A 337 -3.55 -9.93 18.27
C GLY A 337 -3.24 -8.45 18.49
N PRO A 338 -3.91 -7.80 19.45
CA PRO A 338 -3.57 -6.43 19.88
C PRO A 338 -2.13 -6.36 20.38
N ILE A 339 -1.44 -5.23 20.14
CA ILE A 339 0.00 -5.10 20.41
C ILE A 339 0.37 -5.33 21.87
N ASP A 340 -0.53 -5.04 22.81
CA ASP A 340 -0.32 -5.24 24.25
C ASP A 340 -0.34 -6.72 24.67
N THR A 341 -0.74 -7.62 23.77
CA THR A 341 -0.71 -9.08 23.96
C THR A 341 0.47 -9.76 23.26
N MET A 342 1.33 -8.99 22.57
CA MET A 342 2.38 -9.55 21.72
C MET A 342 3.36 -10.43 22.52
N PRO A 343 3.60 -11.68 22.09
CA PRO A 343 4.63 -12.51 22.71
C PRO A 343 6.03 -12.02 22.31
N ASP A 344 7.03 -12.32 23.13
CA ASP A 344 8.43 -11.99 22.84
C ASP A 344 9.05 -13.02 21.87
N THR A 345 8.50 -13.08 20.66
CA THR A 345 8.92 -13.98 19.57
C THR A 345 9.52 -13.16 18.42
N PRO A 346 10.85 -13.15 18.24
CA PRO A 346 11.47 -12.50 17.08
C PRO A 346 10.94 -13.04 15.76
N GLY A 347 10.78 -12.15 14.78
CA GLY A 347 10.26 -12.44 13.44
C GLY A 347 8.75 -12.25 13.30
N LEU A 348 8.02 -11.96 14.38
CA LEU A 348 6.65 -11.45 14.28
C LEU A 348 6.64 -10.12 13.54
N ALA A 349 5.59 -9.89 12.75
CA ALA A 349 5.34 -8.57 12.21
C ALA A 349 4.53 -7.73 13.20
N VAL A 350 4.82 -6.44 13.24
CA VAL A 350 4.07 -5.42 13.99
C VAL A 350 3.42 -4.47 13.02
N TRP A 351 2.17 -4.11 13.28
CA TRP A 351 1.32 -3.44 12.30
C TRP A 351 0.47 -2.33 12.93
N HIS A 352 0.27 -1.28 12.15
CA HIS A 352 -0.85 -0.35 12.29
C HIS A 352 -1.35 -0.03 10.88
N ASP A 353 -2.54 0.54 10.77
CA ASP A 353 -3.14 0.82 9.47
C ASP A 353 -2.16 1.56 8.54
N GLY A 354 -1.93 0.97 7.37
CA GLY A 354 -1.02 1.42 6.32
C GLY A 354 0.47 1.12 6.52
N HIS A 355 0.91 0.46 7.60
CA HIS A 355 2.34 0.27 7.87
C HIS A 355 2.67 -1.01 8.64
N ILE A 356 3.84 -1.60 8.36
CA ILE A 356 4.28 -2.86 8.95
C ILE A 356 5.80 -2.87 9.18
N GLY A 357 6.25 -3.58 10.22
CA GLY A 357 7.66 -3.79 10.55
C GLY A 357 7.93 -5.18 11.11
N VAL A 358 9.21 -5.54 11.27
CA VAL A 358 9.67 -6.84 11.77
C VAL A 358 10.18 -6.68 13.20
N TYR A 359 9.56 -7.35 14.16
CA TYR A 359 10.06 -7.41 15.54
C TYR A 359 11.31 -8.29 15.61
N ILE A 360 12.41 -7.78 16.17
CA ILE A 360 13.70 -8.49 16.22
C ILE A 360 14.08 -8.97 17.63
N GLY A 361 13.16 -8.89 18.59
CA GLY A 361 13.39 -9.21 20.00
C GLY A 361 13.81 -8.00 20.84
N ASN A 362 13.78 -8.16 22.17
CA ASN A 362 14.21 -7.15 23.14
C ASN A 362 13.52 -5.77 23.00
N GLY A 363 12.26 -5.75 22.57
CA GLY A 363 11.52 -4.50 22.38
C GLY A 363 12.00 -3.67 21.18
N GLU A 364 12.68 -4.28 20.21
CA GLU A 364 13.19 -3.59 19.01
C GLU A 364 12.50 -4.07 17.73
N VAL A 365 12.33 -3.14 16.78
CA VAL A 365 11.67 -3.36 15.50
C VAL A 365 12.56 -2.82 14.40
N ILE A 366 12.64 -3.53 13.27
CA ILE A 366 13.19 -3.01 12.02
C ILE A 366 12.05 -2.73 11.06
N GLU A 367 12.05 -1.54 10.48
CA GLU A 367 11.00 -1.08 9.57
C GLU A 367 11.59 -0.20 8.48
N ALA A 368 11.04 -0.30 7.26
CA ALA A 368 11.28 0.69 6.23
C ALA A 368 10.32 1.86 6.46
N MET A 369 10.78 2.88 7.19
CA MET A 369 9.90 3.85 7.84
C MET A 369 9.34 4.90 6.90
N GLY A 370 10.05 5.21 5.82
CA GLY A 370 9.63 6.24 4.87
C GLY A 370 10.78 6.84 4.08
N THR A 371 10.45 7.58 3.02
CA THR A 371 11.41 8.02 2.00
C THR A 371 12.60 8.79 2.56
N LYS A 372 12.40 9.62 3.60
CA LYS A 372 13.47 10.42 4.22
C LYS A 372 14.37 9.64 5.17
N TYR A 373 13.99 8.42 5.51
CA TYR A 373 14.60 7.64 6.60
C TYR A 373 15.29 6.39 6.09
N GLY A 374 14.65 5.63 5.18
CA GLY A 374 15.11 4.30 4.78
C GLY A 374 14.67 3.21 5.75
N VAL A 375 15.44 2.13 5.80
CA VAL A 375 15.30 1.06 6.80
C VAL A 375 15.98 1.49 8.10
N VAL A 376 15.22 1.47 9.19
CA VAL A 376 15.65 1.96 10.50
C VAL A 376 15.32 0.94 11.59
N LYS A 377 15.99 1.08 12.73
CA LYS A 377 15.64 0.37 13.95
C LYS A 377 14.93 1.32 14.92
N THR A 378 13.78 0.89 15.43
CA THR A 378 12.96 1.63 16.40
C THR A 378 12.69 0.79 17.64
N LYS A 379 12.22 1.42 18.71
CA LYS A 379 11.62 0.71 19.84
C LYS A 379 10.19 0.31 19.51
N LEU A 380 9.77 -0.85 19.99
CA LEU A 380 8.39 -1.31 19.91
C LEU A 380 7.46 -0.37 20.70
N GLU A 381 7.83 -0.08 21.94
CA GLU A 381 7.08 0.79 22.84
C GLU A 381 7.05 2.23 22.31
N GLY A 382 5.87 2.85 22.31
CA GLY A 382 5.68 4.25 21.92
C GLY A 382 5.76 4.51 20.40
N ARG A 383 6.03 3.49 19.57
CA ARG A 383 6.05 3.64 18.10
C ARG A 383 4.65 3.71 17.48
N GLY A 384 3.60 3.37 18.23
CA GLY A 384 2.21 3.46 17.77
C GLY A 384 1.72 2.25 16.99
N TRP A 385 2.42 1.12 17.08
CA TRP A 385 1.91 -0.17 16.62
C TRP A 385 0.62 -0.51 17.35
N THR A 386 -0.32 -1.14 16.65
CA THR A 386 -1.64 -1.47 17.20
C THR A 386 -1.86 -2.97 17.31
N HIS A 387 -1.24 -3.76 16.43
CA HIS A 387 -1.37 -5.21 16.39
C HIS A 387 -0.05 -5.89 16.05
N TRP A 388 0.01 -7.18 16.35
CA TRP A 388 1.06 -8.10 15.91
C TRP A 388 0.46 -9.25 15.10
N LEU A 389 1.26 -9.92 14.29
CA LEU A 389 0.86 -11.07 13.50
C LEU A 389 2.02 -12.04 13.20
N GLU A 390 1.67 -13.32 13.03
CA GLU A 390 2.49 -14.26 12.27
C GLU A 390 2.21 -14.08 10.77
N ILE A 391 3.27 -13.96 9.97
CA ILE A 391 3.13 -13.86 8.52
C ILE A 391 2.86 -15.26 7.97
N GLU A 392 1.73 -15.48 7.31
CA GLU A 392 1.24 -16.80 6.84
C GLU A 392 2.27 -17.61 6.04
N TYR A 393 3.17 -16.93 5.31
CA TYR A 393 4.18 -17.55 4.44
C TYR A 393 5.55 -17.75 5.11
N ILE A 394 5.65 -17.47 6.41
CA ILE A 394 6.86 -17.59 7.22
C ILE A 394 6.63 -18.67 8.29
N ASN A 395 7.59 -19.57 8.44
CA ASN A 395 7.54 -20.60 9.46
C ASN A 395 8.05 -20.07 10.82
N TYR A 396 7.25 -20.27 11.87
CA TYR A 396 7.55 -19.90 13.25
C TYR A 396 7.85 -21.10 14.18
N ASN A 397 7.86 -22.33 13.63
CA ASN A 397 8.04 -23.59 14.38
C ASN A 397 9.45 -24.17 14.31
#